data_AF-A0A3D4FZD3-F1
#
_entry.id   AF-A0A3D4FZD3-F1
#
_cell.length_a   1.000
_cell.length_b   1.000
_cell.length_c   1.000
_cell.angle_alpha   90.00
_cell.angle_beta   90.00
_cell.angle_gamma   90.00
#
_symmetry.space_group_name_H-M   'P 1'
#
loop_
_entity.id
_entity.type
_entity.pdbx_description
1 polymer ?
#
loop_
_entity_poly.entity_id
_entity_poly.type
_entity_poly.pdbx_seq_one_letter_code
_entity_poly.pdbx_strand_id
1 'polypeptide(L)'
;MKAGREEILSEIHKKIIGQREVINETLLTLFVGGNSLIIGVPGLAKTLLIQTMAQVLDLKFGRIQFTPDLMPSDITGTDIIQEDPKTGG
;
A
#
# COMPACT_ATOMS: atom_id res chain seq x y z
N MET A 1 4.71 22.24 8.05
CA MET A 1 4.98 20.84 8.42
C MET A 1 4.05 20.32 9.53
N LYS A 2 4.00 20.92 10.73
CA LYS A 2 3.15 20.40 11.84
C LYS A 2 1.64 20.35 11.52
N ALA A 3 1.08 21.42 10.95
CA ALA A 3 -0.35 21.51 10.62
C ALA A 3 -0.81 20.41 9.66
N GLY A 4 -0.06 20.17 8.56
CA GLY A 4 -0.43 19.12 7.59
C GLY A 4 -0.40 17.70 8.17
N ARG A 5 0.54 17.40 9.08
CA ARG A 5 0.55 16.10 9.78
C ARG A 5 -0.69 15.92 10.66
N GLU A 6 -1.10 16.96 11.38
CA GLU A 6 -2.29 16.90 12.23
C GLU A 6 -3.56 16.70 11.41
N GLU A 7 -3.65 17.34 10.25
CA GLU A 7 -4.75 17.19 9.30
C GLU A 7 -4.82 15.76 8.74
N ILE A 8 -3.70 15.19 8.29
CA ILE A 8 -3.59 13.79 7.85
C ILE A 8 -4.07 12.83 8.95
N LEU A 9 -3.58 13.00 10.18
CA LEU A 9 -3.96 12.15 11.31
C LEU A 9 -5.45 12.26 11.62
N SER A 10 -6.01 13.47 11.53
CA SER A 10 -7.45 13.72 11.73
C SER A 10 -8.28 12.92 10.73
N GLU A 11 -7.93 12.97 9.44
CA GLU A 11 -8.64 12.23 8.39
C GLU A 11 -8.53 10.71 8.56
N ILE A 12 -7.35 10.19 8.92
CA ILE A 12 -7.15 8.75 9.15
C ILE A 12 -8.03 8.26 10.32
N HIS A 13 -8.10 9.03 11.42
CA HIS A 13 -8.87 8.65 12.60
C HIS A 13 -10.39 8.62 12.38
N LYS A 14 -10.91 9.23 11.30
CA LYS A 14 -12.34 9.11 10.95
C LYS A 14 -12.74 7.67 10.62
N LYS A 15 -11.79 6.85 10.15
CA LYS A 15 -12.05 5.46 9.70
C LYS A 15 -11.27 4.42 10.49
N ILE A 16 -10.11 4.79 11.03
CA ILE A 16 -9.26 3.92 11.84
C ILE A 16 -9.34 4.32 13.30
N ILE A 17 -9.95 3.46 14.11
CA ILE A 17 -10.07 3.68 15.56
C ILE A 17 -8.90 2.98 16.27
N GLY A 18 -8.18 3.73 17.10
CA GLY A 18 -6.98 3.24 17.79
C GLY A 18 -5.74 3.18 16.88
N GLN A 19 -4.79 2.31 17.22
CA GLN A 19 -3.57 2.05 16.43
C GLN A 19 -2.66 3.28 16.19
N ARG A 20 -2.68 4.26 17.11
CA ARG A 20 -1.92 5.51 17.00
C ARG A 20 -0.43 5.29 16.74
N GLU A 21 0.17 4.30 17.39
CA GLU A 21 1.59 3.98 17.24
C GLU A 21 1.90 3.50 15.81
N VAL A 22 1.18 2.49 15.33
CA VAL A 22 1.31 1.94 13.96
C VAL A 22 1.13 3.03 12.91
N ILE A 23 0.15 3.92 13.08
CA ILE A 23 -0.08 5.04 12.14
C ILE A 23 1.14 5.96 12.11
N ASN A 24 1.70 6.31 13.28
CA ASN A 24 2.88 7.18 13.35
C ASN A 24 4.12 6.55 12.71
N GLU A 25 4.39 5.29 13.01
CA GLU A 25 5.55 4.57 12.45
C GLU A 25 5.42 4.39 10.93
N THR A 26 4.21 4.09 10.45
CA THR A 26 3.94 3.92 9.01
C THR A 26 4.07 5.26 8.27
N LEU A 27 3.59 6.37 8.84
CA LEU A 27 3.79 7.70 8.27
C LEU A 27 5.28 8.08 8.26
N LEU A 28 6.00 7.80 9.35
CA LEU A 28 7.43 8.09 9.43
C LEU A 28 8.20 7.33 8.34
N THR A 29 7.98 6.01 8.24
CA THR A 29 8.62 5.16 7.23
C THR A 29 8.29 5.60 5.81
N LEU A 30 7.04 5.97 5.53
CA LEU A 30 6.65 6.54 4.24
C LEU A 30 7.41 7.82 3.91
N PHE A 31 7.52 8.76 4.86
CA PHE A 31 8.18 10.05 4.61
C PHE A 31 9.70 9.95 4.45
N VAL A 32 10.33 8.92 5.01
CA VAL A 32 11.77 8.66 4.80
C VAL A 32 12.04 7.75 3.59
N GLY A 33 11.00 7.30 2.88
CA GLY A 33 11.12 6.39 1.72
C GLY A 33 11.48 4.95 2.09
N GLY A 34 11.17 4.52 3.31
CA GLY A 34 11.41 3.16 3.79
C GLY A 34 10.26 2.20 3.54
N ASN A 35 10.45 0.94 3.97
CA ASN A 35 9.42 -0.11 3.94
C ASN A 35 9.03 -0.50 5.37
N SER A 36 7.74 -0.73 5.61
CA SER A 36 7.21 -1.10 6.93
C SER A 36 6.63 -2.51 6.90
N LEU A 37 6.89 -3.31 7.94
CA LEU A 37 6.29 -4.62 8.15
C LEU A 37 5.27 -4.53 9.29
N ILE A 38 4.00 -4.77 8.99
CA ILE A 38 2.91 -4.62 9.98
C ILE A 38 2.41 -6.00 10.40
N ILE A 39 2.76 -6.40 11.62
CA ILE A 39 2.40 -7.70 12.20
C ILE A 39 1.28 -7.54 13.22
N GLY A 40 0.37 -8.52 13.27
CA GLY A 40 -0.59 -8.65 14.36
C GLY A 40 -1.68 -9.65 13.99
N VAL A 41 -2.60 -9.91 14.91
CA VAL A 41 -3.68 -10.88 14.65
C VAL A 41 -4.58 -10.46 13.48
N PRO A 42 -5.20 -11.41 12.76
CA PRO A 42 -6.19 -11.12 11.73
C PRO A 42 -7.35 -10.26 12.27
N GLY A 43 -7.95 -9.43 11.41
CA GLY A 43 -9.10 -8.60 11.78
C GLY A 43 -8.77 -7.23 12.38
N LEU A 44 -7.50 -6.91 12.66
CA LEU A 44 -7.10 -5.58 13.17
C LEU A 44 -7.00 -4.48 12.11
N ALA A 45 -7.82 -4.54 11.06
CA ALA A 45 -7.91 -3.48 10.05
C ALA A 45 -6.58 -3.06 9.39
N LYS A 46 -5.51 -3.88 9.39
CA LYS A 46 -4.19 -3.54 8.80
C LYS A 46 -4.28 -3.12 7.34
N THR A 47 -5.01 -3.89 6.54
CA THR A 47 -5.27 -3.55 5.13
C THR A 47 -6.05 -2.24 4.99
N LEU A 48 -7.06 -2.05 5.85
CA LEU A 48 -7.87 -0.84 5.84
C LEU A 48 -7.06 0.39 6.24
N LEU A 49 -6.13 0.27 7.19
CA LEU A 49 -5.20 1.32 7.61
C LEU A 49 -4.37 1.81 6.42
N ILE A 50 -3.70 0.90 5.70
CA ILE A 50 -2.84 1.27 4.57
C ILE A 50 -3.66 1.82 3.41
N GLN A 51 -4.84 1.25 3.13
CA GLN A 51 -5.75 1.78 2.11
C GLN A 51 -6.23 3.19 2.46
N THR A 52 -6.58 3.44 3.74
CA THR A 52 -7.03 4.75 4.21
C THR A 52 -5.90 5.78 4.13
N MET A 53 -4.68 5.40 4.53
CA MET A 53 -3.51 6.27 4.40
C MET A 53 -3.24 6.65 2.94
N ALA A 54 -3.32 5.69 2.01
CA ALA A 54 -3.14 5.97 0.59
C ALA A 54 -4.22 6.93 0.06
N GLN A 55 -5.48 6.79 0.50
CA GLN A 55 -6.57 7.70 0.12
C GLN A 55 -6.37 9.12 0.66
N VAL A 56 -5.97 9.26 1.93
CA VAL A 56 -5.75 10.58 2.57
C VAL A 56 -4.57 11.32 1.95
N LEU A 57 -3.55 10.58 1.52
CA LEU A 57 -2.31 11.13 0.96
C LEU A 57 -2.31 11.20 -0.58
N ASP A 58 -3.43 10.87 -1.22
CA ASP A 58 -3.57 10.79 -2.69
C ASP A 58 -2.50 9.91 -3.37
N LEU A 59 -2.24 8.75 -2.78
CA LEU A 59 -1.28 7.76 -3.28
C LEU A 59 -1.97 6.62 -4.02
N LYS A 60 -1.27 6.03 -4.98
CA LYS A 60 -1.69 4.78 -5.61
C LYS A 60 -1.62 3.65 -4.59
N PHE A 61 -2.74 2.94 -4.42
CA PHE A 61 -2.81 1.75 -3.58
C PHE A 61 -2.72 0.48 -4.44
N GLY A 62 -1.71 -0.35 -4.19
CA GLY A 62 -1.56 -1.68 -4.77
C GLY A 62 -1.57 -2.74 -3.67
N ARG A 63 -2.24 -3.86 -3.90
CA ARG A 63 -2.29 -4.99 -2.97
C ARG A 63 -1.98 -6.28 -3.70
N ILE A 64 -0.98 -7.00 -3.20
CA ILE A 64 -0.62 -8.35 -3.66
C ILE A 64 -0.83 -9.30 -2.49
N GLN A 65 -1.65 -10.33 -2.68
CA GLN A 65 -1.79 -11.40 -1.69
C GLN A 65 -0.78 -12.49 -2.02
N PHE A 66 0.15 -12.73 -1.09
CA PHE A 66 1.08 -13.85 -1.21
C PHE A 66 0.30 -15.16 -1.05
N THR A 67 0.46 -16.03 -2.04
CA THR A 67 -0.03 -17.42 -2.07
C THR A 67 1.18 -18.32 -2.37
N PRO A 68 1.15 -19.62 -2.00
CA PRO A 68 2.28 -20.52 -2.26
C PRO A 68 2.62 -20.64 -3.74
N ASP A 69 1.66 -20.37 -4.63
CA ASP A 69 1.81 -20.48 -6.08
C ASP A 69 2.21 -19.15 -6.76
N LEU A 70 2.33 -18.05 -6.00
CA LEU A 70 2.65 -16.74 -6.58
C LEU A 70 4.07 -16.77 -7.17
N MET A 71 4.20 -16.51 -8.47
CA MET A 71 5.47 -16.45 -9.17
C MET A 71 6.01 -15.02 -9.20
N PRO A 72 7.35 -14.82 -9.25
CA PRO A 72 7.93 -13.48 -9.38
C PRO A 72 7.40 -12.69 -10.59
N SER A 73 7.13 -13.39 -11.70
CA SER A 73 6.53 -12.83 -12.92
C SER A 73 5.15 -12.21 -12.69
N ASP A 74 4.39 -12.67 -11.70
CA ASP A 74 3.07 -12.11 -11.36
C ASP A 74 3.20 -10.72 -10.70
N ILE A 75 4.39 -10.38 -10.20
CA ILE A 75 4.70 -9.09 -9.54
C ILE A 75 5.44 -8.16 -10.49
N THR A 76 6.46 -8.68 -11.19
CA THR A 76 7.29 -7.87 -12.09
C THR A 76 6.63 -7.63 -13.46
N GLY A 77 5.61 -8.41 -13.79
CA GLY A 77 5.01 -8.48 -15.12
C GLY A 77 5.70 -9.52 -16.00
N THR A 78 5.01 -9.90 -17.08
CA THR A 78 5.52 -10.73 -18.16
C THR A 78 5.63 -9.93 -19.44
N ASP A 79 6.66 -10.19 -20.23
CA ASP A 79 6.78 -9.62 -21.57
C ASP A 79 5.69 -10.22 -22.46
N ILE A 80 4.78 -9.38 -22.97
CA ILE A 80 3.77 -9.78 -23.94
C ILE A 80 4.38 -9.58 -25.33
N ILE A 81 4.86 -10.65 -25.94
CA ILE A 81 5.23 -10.63 -27.37
C ILE A 81 3.92 -10.68 -28.18
N GLN A 82 3.52 -9.53 -28.75
CA GLN A 82 2.49 -9.49 -29.78
C GLN A 82 3.13 -9.69 -31.14
N GLU A 83 2.85 -10.80 -31.81
CA GLU A 83 3.10 -10.94 -33.25
C GLU A 83 2.03 -10.15 -34.01
N ASP A 84 2.43 -9.15 -34.79
CA ASP A 84 1.53 -8.40 -35.67
C ASP A 84 1.18 -9.29 -36.89
N PRO A 85 -0.11 -9.66 -37.10
CA PRO A 85 -0.52 -10.49 -38.24
C PRO A 85 -0.22 -9.88 -39.62
N LYS A 86 0.09 -8.57 -39.71
CA LYS A 86 0.35 -7.88 -40.98
C LYS A 86 1.79 -7.98 -41.46
N THR A 87 2.73 -8.28 -40.57
CA THR A 87 4.12 -8.54 -40.91
C THR A 87 4.44 -9.92 -40.37
N GLY A 88 3.99 -10.94 -41.11
CA GLY A 88 4.38 -12.32 -40.81
C GLY A 88 5.90 -12.40 -40.61
N GLY A 89 6.30 -13.17 -39.59
CA GLY A 89 7.69 -13.61 -39.46
C GLY A 89 8.15 -14.41 -40.67
#